data_AF-A0A521HLM2-F1
#
_entry.id   AF-A0A521HLM2-F1
#
_cell.length_a   1.000
_cell.length_b   1.000
_cell.length_c   1.000
_cell.angle_alpha   90.00
_cell.angle_beta   90.00
_cell.angle_gamma   90.00
#
_symmetry.space_group_name_H-M   'P 1'
#
loop_
_entity.id
_entity.type
_entity.pdbx_description
1 polymer ?
#
loop_
_entity_poly.entity_id
_entity_poly.type
_entity_poly.pdbx_seq_one_letter_code
_entity_poly.pdbx_strand_id
1 'polypeptide(L)'
;MKQKFFLAILSLFISIKVFSQSKPLDLAPFSSISIAAHGHIFLSQGAQQSVVFTSGENVDNAMIVVKNGVLLVNAKSGNEIEITMPSLEKISIGGKGVVDGRTPFNTEDLKLDISGDGKINLEINSKKVDVNISGLGKVVLRGTASESNFNISGSGKVEAIDLKTSKCNANISGLGKCSIDVTDQLISNISGSGAVTYKTKPANFEENISGVGKTTIHSEIPTGDTTRLSFGSKEILIIDEPDALKLQRRTEPRPIWAGFEFGFNSYLSKDGNFDLPAGFSGLELRQEKSISVSLNLLQKNFEIAKSNLWFFTGLGINWNNYRFDNNISILSANPISTFADTNSTIKYEKSKLVASYLTAPIMFEYFTGRDKKRAFHIGAGAMLGLRIGSHTKQKYEQDGKTYKPKTHDDFNLNPFRYGFRVALGYGGFNLFADYYASTLFKENKGPSLYPVAIGITLADF
;
A
#
# COMPACT_ATOMS: atom_id res chain seq x y z
N MET A 1 55.26 43.85 49.82
CA MET A 1 54.36 43.96 48.65
C MET A 1 54.54 42.69 47.83
N LYS A 2 53.49 41.86 47.71
CA LYS A 2 53.56 40.44 47.36
C LYS A 2 53.75 40.21 45.86
N GLN A 3 54.62 39.25 45.55
CA GLN A 3 54.95 38.73 44.22
C GLN A 3 54.08 37.49 43.88
N LYS A 4 53.67 37.45 42.60
CA LYS A 4 53.65 36.30 41.68
C LYS A 4 52.62 35.15 41.82
N PHE A 5 52.26 34.69 40.62
CA PHE A 5 51.66 33.40 40.21
C PHE A 5 50.15 33.20 40.41
N PHE A 6 49.40 33.44 39.33
CA PHE A 6 48.07 32.85 39.11
C PHE A 6 48.26 31.58 38.26
N LEU A 7 47.99 30.42 38.86
CA LEU A 7 48.13 29.10 38.25
C LEU A 7 46.85 28.78 37.45
N ALA A 8 47.01 28.45 36.16
CA ALA A 8 45.95 28.01 35.28
C ALA A 8 45.54 26.56 35.59
N ILE A 9 44.24 26.32 35.78
CA ILE A 9 43.64 24.99 35.92
C ILE A 9 43.44 24.41 34.52
N LEU A 10 44.31 23.46 34.12
CA LEU A 10 44.13 22.61 32.95
C LEU A 10 43.82 21.18 33.47
N SER A 11 42.55 20.88 33.69
CA SER A 11 42.10 19.53 34.05
C SER A 11 42.12 18.64 32.80
N LEU A 12 43.24 17.94 32.63
CA LEU A 12 43.45 16.90 31.64
C LEU A 12 42.63 15.66 32.04
N PHE A 13 41.46 15.46 31.44
CA PHE A 13 40.76 14.16 31.48
C PHE A 13 41.55 13.18 30.59
N ILE A 14 42.48 12.44 31.19
CA ILE A 14 43.03 11.22 30.56
C ILE A 14 41.95 10.14 30.71
N SER A 15 41.18 9.91 29.66
CA SER A 15 40.34 8.72 29.53
C SER A 15 41.26 7.50 29.38
N ILE A 16 41.44 6.75 30.47
CA ILE A 16 42.03 5.41 30.41
C ILE A 16 41.02 4.53 29.66
N LYS A 17 41.22 4.32 28.35
CA LYS A 17 40.62 3.18 27.68
C LYS A 17 41.33 1.94 28.21
N VAL A 18 40.68 1.22 29.11
CA VAL A 18 41.07 -0.14 29.49
C VAL A 18 40.95 -0.98 28.21
N PHE A 19 42.06 -1.21 27.54
CA PHE A 19 42.14 -2.19 26.47
C PHE A 19 42.17 -3.56 27.15
N SER A 20 41.07 -4.30 27.08
CA SER A 20 41.10 -5.72 27.40
C SER A 20 42.06 -6.38 26.42
N GLN A 21 43.16 -6.95 26.93
CA GLN A 21 44.19 -7.55 26.12
C GLN A 21 43.75 -8.97 25.74
N SER A 22 42.95 -9.08 24.69
CA SER A 22 42.47 -10.35 24.16
C SER A 22 43.60 -11.08 23.41
N LYS A 23 44.19 -12.11 24.03
CA LYS A 23 45.25 -12.92 23.41
C LYS A 23 44.63 -13.92 22.40
N PRO A 24 45.20 -14.11 21.20
CA PRO A 24 44.74 -15.13 20.26
C PRO A 24 44.86 -16.54 20.84
N LEU A 25 43.85 -17.38 20.59
CA LEU A 25 43.91 -18.81 20.91
C LEU A 25 44.82 -19.54 19.90
N ASP A 26 45.67 -20.42 20.41
CA ASP A 26 46.45 -21.35 19.57
C ASP A 26 45.59 -22.56 19.22
N LEU A 27 45.19 -22.67 17.96
CA LEU A 27 44.22 -23.66 17.48
C LEU A 27 44.72 -24.29 16.17
N ALA A 28 44.43 -25.57 16.00
CA ALA A 28 44.64 -26.26 14.73
C ALA A 28 43.88 -25.55 13.57
N PRO A 29 44.34 -25.67 12.31
CA PRO A 29 43.64 -25.09 11.17
C PRO A 29 42.19 -25.57 11.03
N PHE A 30 41.28 -24.69 10.64
CA PHE A 30 39.88 -25.01 10.36
C PHE A 30 39.32 -24.17 9.21
N SER A 31 38.37 -24.75 8.47
CA SER A 31 37.63 -24.10 7.37
C SER A 31 36.13 -24.00 7.67
N SER A 32 35.68 -24.61 8.77
CA SER A 32 34.28 -24.75 9.13
C SER A 32 34.02 -24.27 10.56
N ILE A 33 32.84 -23.70 10.80
CA ILE A 33 32.42 -23.17 12.10
C ILE A 33 31.08 -23.80 12.50
N SER A 34 30.96 -24.24 13.75
CA SER A 34 29.72 -24.81 14.30
C SER A 34 29.38 -24.19 15.65
N ILE A 35 28.24 -23.48 15.73
CA ILE A 35 27.70 -22.88 16.96
C ILE A 35 26.67 -23.85 17.56
N ALA A 36 27.06 -24.54 18.63
CA ALA A 36 26.22 -25.58 19.23
C ALA A 36 25.14 -25.03 20.18
N ALA A 37 25.46 -24.02 21.01
CA ALA A 37 24.54 -23.49 22.02
C ALA A 37 24.34 -21.98 21.91
N HIS A 38 25.36 -21.16 22.18
CA HIS A 38 25.33 -19.71 21.94
C HIS A 38 26.62 -19.21 21.33
N GLY A 39 26.54 -18.14 20.54
CA GLY A 39 27.73 -17.42 20.06
C GLY A 39 27.40 -16.22 19.17
N HIS A 40 28.12 -15.11 19.36
CA HIS A 40 28.17 -14.01 18.41
C HIS A 40 29.59 -13.94 17.83
N ILE A 41 29.68 -14.20 16.53
CA ILE A 41 30.95 -14.33 15.81
C ILE A 41 31.06 -13.21 14.78
N PHE A 42 32.20 -12.52 14.79
CA PHE A 42 32.62 -11.64 13.72
C PHE A 42 33.67 -12.34 12.85
N LEU A 43 33.41 -12.46 11.55
CA LEU A 43 34.26 -13.19 10.62
C LEU A 43 35.01 -12.27 9.67
N SER A 44 36.32 -12.50 9.52
CA SER A 44 37.17 -11.86 8.53
C SER A 44 37.98 -12.90 7.74
N GLN A 45 38.15 -12.72 6.44
CA GLN A 45 39.05 -13.53 5.64
C GLN A 45 40.46 -12.94 5.71
N GLY A 46 41.46 -13.77 6.02
CA GLY A 46 42.86 -13.33 6.10
C GLY A 46 43.83 -14.50 6.12
N ALA A 47 45.07 -14.28 5.64
CA ALA A 47 46.06 -15.34 5.45
C ALA A 47 46.46 -16.05 6.76
N GLN A 48 46.47 -15.31 7.88
CA GLN A 48 46.79 -15.87 9.20
C GLN A 48 45.50 -16.13 9.99
N GLN A 49 45.31 -17.38 10.39
CA GLN A 49 44.21 -17.77 11.27
C GLN A 49 44.37 -17.14 12.65
N SER A 50 43.28 -16.61 13.22
CA SER A 50 43.25 -16.05 14.58
C SER A 50 41.85 -16.17 15.17
N VAL A 51 41.75 -16.49 16.47
CA VAL A 51 40.49 -16.49 17.23
C VAL A 51 40.69 -15.71 18.52
N VAL A 52 39.87 -14.68 18.73
CA VAL A 52 40.03 -13.69 19.79
C VAL A 52 38.69 -13.40 20.45
N PHE A 53 38.64 -13.28 21.77
CA PHE A 53 37.44 -12.85 22.50
C PHE A 53 37.46 -11.34 22.71
N THR A 54 36.43 -10.63 22.23
CA THR A 54 36.38 -9.15 22.31
C THR A 54 35.58 -8.67 23.52
N SER A 55 34.66 -9.50 24.05
CA SER A 55 33.86 -9.19 25.24
C SER A 55 33.58 -10.45 26.09
N GLY A 56 33.61 -10.27 27.43
CA GLY A 56 33.33 -11.32 28.43
C GLY A 56 34.46 -11.50 29.46
N GLU A 57 34.13 -11.45 30.76
CA GLU A 57 35.09 -11.56 31.88
C GLU A 57 35.65 -12.98 32.13
N ASN A 58 35.21 -14.00 31.40
CA ASN A 58 35.63 -15.38 31.67
C ASN A 58 35.85 -16.18 30.39
N VAL A 59 37.11 -16.21 29.94
CA VAL A 59 37.62 -17.17 28.94
C VAL A 59 37.39 -18.62 29.40
N ASP A 60 37.34 -18.85 30.71
CA ASP A 60 37.21 -20.18 31.34
C ASP A 60 35.86 -20.90 31.08
N ASN A 61 34.86 -20.23 30.47
CA ASN A 61 33.51 -20.77 30.31
C ASN A 61 33.03 -20.92 28.86
N ALA A 62 33.85 -20.55 27.87
CA ALA A 62 33.55 -20.80 26.46
C ALA A 62 34.36 -22.01 25.98
N MET A 63 33.70 -23.11 25.63
CA MET A 63 34.38 -24.24 25.00
C MET A 63 34.56 -23.93 23.51
N ILE A 64 35.78 -23.53 23.13
CA ILE A 64 36.22 -23.42 21.74
C ILE A 64 37.25 -24.51 21.48
N VAL A 65 36.92 -25.46 20.59
CA VAL A 65 37.81 -26.57 20.23
C VAL A 65 37.72 -26.83 18.74
N VAL A 66 38.86 -27.10 18.09
CA VAL A 66 38.88 -27.58 16.71
C VAL A 66 38.85 -29.10 16.70
N LYS A 67 37.89 -29.70 15.99
CA LYS A 67 37.83 -31.14 15.72
C LYS A 67 37.57 -31.37 14.24
N ASN A 68 38.41 -32.18 13.59
CA ASN A 68 38.29 -32.54 12.17
C ASN A 68 38.11 -31.32 11.23
N GLY A 69 38.87 -30.25 11.46
CA GLY A 69 38.79 -29.01 10.65
C GLY A 69 37.56 -28.14 10.93
N VAL A 70 36.78 -28.45 11.97
CA VAL A 70 35.61 -27.67 12.40
C VAL A 70 35.91 -27.00 13.74
N LEU A 71 35.76 -25.67 13.80
CA LEU A 71 35.73 -24.92 15.04
C LEU A 71 34.37 -25.09 15.71
N LEU A 72 34.35 -25.81 16.83
CA LEU A 72 33.18 -25.95 17.69
C LEU A 72 33.15 -24.77 18.67
N VAL A 73 32.07 -23.99 18.60
CA VAL A 73 31.85 -22.82 19.46
C VAL A 73 30.66 -23.10 20.38
N ASN A 74 30.94 -23.10 21.69
CA ASN A 74 29.94 -23.13 22.73
C ASN A 74 30.26 -22.03 23.74
N ALA A 75 29.76 -20.82 23.47
CA ALA A 75 29.92 -19.66 24.35
C ALA A 75 28.71 -19.47 25.27
N LYS A 76 28.88 -18.69 26.34
CA LYS A 76 27.76 -18.16 27.12
C LYS A 76 27.18 -16.93 26.42
N SER A 77 25.93 -16.59 26.76
CA SER A 77 25.29 -15.37 26.27
C SER A 77 26.11 -14.14 26.65
N GLY A 78 26.33 -13.23 25.68
CA GLY A 78 27.06 -11.97 25.89
C GLY A 78 28.53 -11.97 25.43
N ASN A 79 29.10 -13.12 25.07
CA ASN A 79 30.48 -13.18 24.55
C ASN A 79 30.53 -12.95 23.04
N GLU A 80 31.41 -12.05 22.61
CA GLU A 80 31.74 -11.80 21.21
C GLU A 80 33.10 -12.42 20.84
N ILE A 81 33.15 -13.09 19.69
CA ILE A 81 34.33 -13.78 19.20
C ILE A 81 34.70 -13.22 17.82
N GLU A 82 35.90 -12.70 17.67
CA GLU A 82 36.48 -12.36 16.39
C GLU A 82 37.30 -13.53 15.84
N ILE A 83 36.99 -13.95 14.61
CA ILE A 83 37.69 -15.02 13.91
C ILE A 83 38.21 -14.49 12.58
N THR A 84 39.50 -14.67 12.36
CA THR A 84 40.15 -14.51 11.06
C THR A 84 40.51 -15.89 10.54
N MET A 85 40.17 -16.20 9.29
CA MET A 85 40.49 -17.49 8.67
C MET A 85 40.83 -17.35 7.17
N PRO A 86 41.70 -18.22 6.63
CA PRO A 86 42.13 -18.13 5.24
C PRO A 86 41.04 -18.58 4.25
N SER A 87 40.25 -19.58 4.61
CA SER A 87 39.15 -20.11 3.79
C SER A 87 37.93 -20.39 4.65
N LEU A 88 36.73 -20.30 4.06
CA LEU A 88 35.47 -20.60 4.71
C LEU A 88 34.65 -21.51 3.82
N GLU A 89 34.37 -22.71 4.30
CA GLU A 89 33.62 -23.76 3.60
C GLU A 89 32.22 -23.94 4.20
N LYS A 90 32.10 -23.85 5.53
CA LYS A 90 30.83 -24.12 6.21
C LYS A 90 30.61 -23.29 7.47
N ILE A 91 29.37 -22.84 7.66
CA ILE A 91 28.85 -22.33 8.95
C ILE A 91 27.62 -23.14 9.33
N SER A 92 27.57 -23.63 10.57
CA SER A 92 26.42 -24.32 11.13
C SER A 92 25.97 -23.69 12.45
N ILE A 93 24.67 -23.44 12.60
CA ILE A 93 24.07 -22.90 13.83
C ILE A 93 22.99 -23.87 14.32
N GLY A 94 23.31 -24.63 15.36
CA GLY A 94 22.38 -25.55 16.04
C GLY A 94 21.65 -24.92 17.23
N GLY A 95 22.29 -23.97 17.90
CA GLY A 95 21.74 -23.22 19.03
C GLY A 95 21.27 -21.82 18.64
N LYS A 96 21.54 -20.83 19.49
CA LYS A 96 21.34 -19.40 19.24
C LYS A 96 22.63 -18.74 18.73
N GLY A 97 22.70 -18.40 17.46
CA GLY A 97 23.95 -17.90 16.86
C GLY A 97 23.76 -16.66 16.02
N VAL A 98 24.73 -15.74 16.09
CA VAL A 98 24.85 -14.62 15.15
C VAL A 98 26.24 -14.66 14.54
N VAL A 99 26.32 -14.57 13.21
CA VAL A 99 27.56 -14.51 12.46
C VAL A 99 27.53 -13.29 11.56
N ASP A 100 28.45 -12.35 11.77
CA ASP A 100 28.59 -11.13 10.98
C ASP A 100 29.96 -11.11 10.29
N GLY A 101 29.97 -11.14 8.96
CA GLY A 101 31.16 -10.95 8.15
C GLY A 101 31.58 -9.49 8.11
N ARG A 102 32.86 -9.22 8.39
CA ARG A 102 33.48 -7.88 8.32
C ARG A 102 34.25 -7.66 7.02
N THR A 103 34.58 -8.72 6.30
CA THR A 103 35.24 -8.65 4.99
C THR A 103 34.51 -9.56 4.00
N PRO A 104 34.68 -9.32 2.68
CA PRO A 104 34.24 -10.28 1.67
C PRO A 104 34.97 -11.62 1.82
N PHE A 105 34.28 -12.72 1.56
CA PHE A 105 34.84 -14.07 1.51
C PHE A 105 34.91 -14.58 0.06
N ASN A 106 36.12 -14.87 -0.42
CA ASN A 106 36.35 -15.59 -1.68
C ASN A 106 36.43 -17.09 -1.37
N THR A 107 35.51 -17.87 -1.91
CA THR A 107 35.42 -19.31 -1.67
C THR A 107 34.85 -20.03 -2.90
N GLU A 108 35.19 -21.29 -3.11
CA GLU A 108 34.58 -22.05 -4.21
C GLU A 108 33.14 -22.42 -3.86
N ASP A 109 32.98 -23.19 -2.78
CA ASP A 109 31.69 -23.67 -2.28
C ASP A 109 31.49 -23.22 -0.84
N LEU A 110 30.34 -22.62 -0.54
CA LEU A 110 29.96 -22.21 0.80
C LEU A 110 28.65 -22.86 1.24
N LYS A 111 28.65 -23.50 2.41
CA LYS A 111 27.46 -24.09 3.01
C LYS A 111 27.06 -23.39 4.31
N LEU A 112 25.81 -22.95 4.40
CA LEU A 112 25.24 -22.27 5.57
C LEU A 112 24.04 -23.07 6.08
N ASP A 113 24.17 -23.69 7.26
CA ASP A 113 23.12 -24.53 7.86
C ASP A 113 22.61 -23.89 9.16
N ILE A 114 21.30 -23.61 9.25
CA ILE A 114 20.63 -23.11 10.46
C ILE A 114 19.53 -24.08 10.87
N SER A 115 19.74 -24.82 11.96
CA SER A 115 18.73 -25.69 12.58
C SER A 115 18.18 -25.15 13.91
N GLY A 116 18.89 -24.22 14.55
CA GLY A 116 18.46 -23.51 15.75
C GLY A 116 17.80 -22.15 15.47
N ASP A 117 18.20 -21.13 16.22
CA ASP A 117 17.82 -19.71 16.04
C ASP A 117 19.06 -18.93 15.60
N GLY A 118 19.14 -18.62 14.31
CA GLY A 118 20.38 -18.17 13.68
C GLY A 118 20.23 -16.91 12.84
N LYS A 119 21.22 -16.03 12.92
CA LYS A 119 21.41 -14.96 11.94
C LYS A 119 22.81 -15.06 11.32
N ILE A 120 22.88 -15.02 10.00
CA ILE A 120 24.14 -14.97 9.25
C ILE A 120 24.09 -13.77 8.30
N ASN A 121 25.14 -12.95 8.30
CA ASN A 121 25.30 -11.81 7.40
C ASN A 121 26.70 -11.84 6.79
N LEU A 122 26.81 -12.08 5.48
CA LEU A 122 28.10 -12.21 4.80
C LEU A 122 28.11 -11.48 3.46
N GLU A 123 29.28 -10.99 3.07
CA GLU A 123 29.60 -10.63 1.69
C GLU A 123 30.48 -11.73 1.10
N ILE A 124 30.10 -12.29 -0.05
CA ILE A 124 30.75 -13.45 -0.64
C ILE A 124 31.03 -13.24 -2.13
N ASN A 125 32.09 -13.87 -2.60
CA ASN A 125 32.38 -14.11 -4.00
C ASN A 125 32.62 -15.62 -4.16
N SER A 126 31.62 -16.35 -4.66
CA SER A 126 31.71 -17.81 -4.74
C SER A 126 31.26 -18.42 -6.06
N LYS A 127 31.65 -19.67 -6.31
CA LYS A 127 31.04 -20.45 -7.40
C LYS A 127 29.67 -20.93 -6.96
N LYS A 128 29.57 -21.49 -5.75
CA LYS A 128 28.31 -22.01 -5.22
C LYS A 128 28.06 -21.55 -3.78
N VAL A 129 26.79 -21.30 -3.46
CA VAL A 129 26.34 -21.11 -2.08
C VAL A 129 25.07 -21.93 -1.81
N ASP A 130 25.13 -22.78 -0.79
CA ASP A 130 24.01 -23.60 -0.31
C ASP A 130 23.56 -23.11 1.06
N VAL A 131 22.31 -22.66 1.16
CA VAL A 131 21.69 -22.20 2.42
C VAL A 131 20.57 -23.14 2.81
N ASN A 132 20.66 -23.74 3.99
CA ASN A 132 19.64 -24.63 4.54
C ASN A 132 19.12 -24.06 5.87
N ILE A 133 17.82 -23.77 5.94
CA ILE A 133 17.16 -23.26 7.15
C ILE A 133 16.02 -24.21 7.53
N SER A 134 16.23 -25.00 8.57
CA SER A 134 15.21 -25.89 9.17
C SER A 134 14.67 -25.36 10.49
N GLY A 135 15.38 -24.45 11.16
CA GLY A 135 14.94 -23.78 12.39
C GLY A 135 14.31 -22.40 12.16
N LEU A 136 14.63 -21.47 13.07
CA LEU A 136 14.35 -20.03 12.93
C LEU A 136 15.61 -19.35 12.40
N GLY A 137 15.55 -18.78 11.20
CA GLY A 137 16.78 -18.32 10.55
C GLY A 137 16.63 -17.06 9.73
N LYS A 138 17.59 -16.15 9.83
CA LYS A 138 17.77 -15.06 8.86
C LYS A 138 19.17 -15.13 8.24
N VAL A 139 19.24 -15.22 6.92
CA VAL A 139 20.51 -15.15 6.18
C VAL A 139 20.47 -13.93 5.27
N VAL A 140 21.50 -13.09 5.37
CA VAL A 140 21.73 -11.92 4.51
C VAL A 140 23.00 -12.17 3.72
N LEU A 141 22.92 -12.15 2.40
CA LEU A 141 24.07 -12.35 1.52
C LEU A 141 24.23 -11.17 0.56
N ARG A 142 25.48 -10.78 0.33
CA ARG A 142 25.89 -9.74 -0.62
C ARG A 142 27.03 -10.24 -1.51
N GLY A 143 27.24 -9.59 -2.66
CA GLY A 143 28.36 -9.88 -3.55
C GLY A 143 27.95 -10.67 -4.79
N THR A 144 28.69 -11.74 -5.12
CA THR A 144 28.49 -12.52 -6.35
C THR A 144 28.53 -14.03 -6.11
N ALA A 145 27.67 -14.77 -6.81
CA ALA A 145 27.71 -16.23 -6.89
C ALA A 145 27.43 -16.71 -8.31
N SER A 146 27.93 -17.89 -8.73
CA SER A 146 27.48 -18.48 -9.99
C SER A 146 26.18 -19.27 -9.80
N GLU A 147 26.09 -20.03 -8.71
CA GLU A 147 24.91 -20.82 -8.33
C GLU A 147 24.55 -20.57 -6.86
N SER A 148 23.25 -20.41 -6.59
CA SER A 148 22.71 -20.33 -5.24
C SER A 148 21.56 -21.32 -5.04
N ASN A 149 21.62 -22.10 -3.97
CA ASN A 149 20.54 -23.00 -3.58
C ASN A 149 20.04 -22.63 -2.19
N PHE A 150 18.75 -22.30 -2.08
CA PHE A 150 18.13 -21.89 -0.83
C PHE A 150 17.02 -22.86 -0.46
N ASN A 151 17.22 -23.62 0.61
CA ASN A 151 16.26 -24.60 1.13
C ASN A 151 15.72 -24.11 2.49
N ILE A 152 14.43 -23.79 2.53
CA ILE A 152 13.74 -23.29 3.73
C ILE A 152 12.60 -24.23 4.10
N SER A 153 12.84 -25.10 5.08
CA SER A 153 11.83 -26.02 5.63
C SER A 153 11.28 -25.58 7.00
N GLY A 154 12.00 -24.73 7.72
CA GLY A 154 11.57 -24.13 8.99
C GLY A 154 10.83 -22.79 8.81
N SER A 155 11.07 -21.85 9.73
CA SER A 155 10.66 -20.45 9.55
C SER A 155 11.87 -19.58 9.24
N GLY A 156 12.08 -19.29 7.96
CA GLY A 156 13.34 -18.75 7.46
C GLY A 156 13.18 -17.54 6.56
N LYS A 157 14.14 -16.61 6.63
CA LYS A 157 14.26 -15.50 5.69
C LYS A 157 15.65 -15.48 5.06
N VAL A 158 15.70 -15.45 3.73
CA VAL A 158 16.93 -15.20 2.96
C VAL A 158 16.81 -13.85 2.26
N GLU A 159 17.70 -12.92 2.57
CA GLU A 159 17.84 -11.60 1.95
C GLU A 159 19.14 -11.58 1.14
N ALA A 160 19.04 -11.89 -0.14
CA ALA A 160 20.13 -11.99 -1.10
C ALA A 160 19.87 -11.09 -2.32
N ILE A 161 19.17 -9.97 -2.13
CA ILE A 161 18.88 -8.99 -3.19
C ILE A 161 20.15 -8.25 -3.66
N ASP A 162 21.16 -8.20 -2.80
CA ASP A 162 22.48 -7.62 -3.04
C ASP A 162 23.52 -8.70 -3.40
N LEU A 163 23.08 -9.96 -3.57
CA LEU A 163 23.90 -11.07 -4.07
C LEU A 163 23.49 -11.33 -5.52
N LYS A 164 24.35 -10.99 -6.46
CA LYS A 164 24.12 -11.25 -7.88
C LYS A 164 24.48 -12.69 -8.21
N THR A 165 23.49 -13.49 -8.63
CA THR A 165 23.67 -14.90 -9.00
C THR A 165 23.28 -15.20 -10.44
N SER A 166 23.99 -16.08 -11.14
CA SER A 166 23.58 -16.52 -12.47
C SER A 166 22.40 -17.49 -12.40
N LYS A 167 22.50 -18.51 -11.56
CA LYS A 167 21.45 -19.52 -11.33
C LYS A 167 21.00 -19.53 -9.88
N CYS A 168 19.70 -19.72 -9.67
CA CYS A 168 19.12 -19.84 -8.33
C CYS A 168 18.06 -20.95 -8.29
N ASN A 169 18.16 -21.82 -7.29
CA ASN A 169 17.12 -22.77 -6.91
C ASN A 169 16.60 -22.44 -5.52
N ALA A 170 15.34 -22.00 -5.42
CA ALA A 170 14.69 -21.64 -4.17
C ALA A 170 13.59 -22.65 -3.82
N ASN A 171 13.84 -23.47 -2.81
CA ASN A 171 12.91 -24.48 -2.30
C ASN A 171 12.35 -24.05 -0.94
N ILE A 172 11.05 -23.78 -0.87
CA ILE A 172 10.36 -23.33 0.35
C ILE A 172 9.22 -24.31 0.69
N SER A 173 9.44 -25.16 1.69
CA SER A 173 8.43 -26.09 2.21
C SER A 173 7.84 -25.68 3.57
N GLY A 174 8.50 -24.76 4.28
CA GLY A 174 8.03 -24.21 5.56
C GLY A 174 7.38 -22.83 5.46
N LEU A 175 7.65 -21.97 6.45
CA LEU A 175 7.28 -20.55 6.48
C LEU A 175 8.47 -19.70 6.02
N GLY A 176 8.54 -19.39 4.73
CA GLY A 176 9.78 -18.86 4.13
C GLY A 176 9.60 -17.58 3.34
N LYS A 177 10.56 -16.65 3.44
CA LYS A 177 10.70 -15.57 2.46
C LYS A 177 12.11 -15.55 1.89
N CYS A 178 12.22 -15.56 0.56
CA CYS A 178 13.48 -15.41 -0.15
C CYS A 178 13.44 -14.14 -1.00
N SER A 179 14.53 -13.37 -1.03
CA SER A 179 14.72 -12.23 -1.93
C SER A 179 16.07 -12.37 -2.62
N ILE A 180 16.13 -12.34 -3.95
CA ILE A 180 17.30 -12.71 -4.75
C ILE A 180 17.48 -11.77 -5.96
N ASP A 181 18.71 -11.51 -6.42
CA ASP A 181 18.98 -10.96 -7.75
C ASP A 181 19.61 -12.02 -8.65
N VAL A 182 18.86 -12.49 -9.65
CA VAL A 182 19.24 -13.62 -10.51
C VAL A 182 19.10 -13.27 -11.98
N THR A 183 20.11 -13.60 -12.79
CA THR A 183 20.16 -13.19 -14.20
C THR A 183 19.69 -14.27 -15.18
N ASP A 184 20.12 -15.52 -15.02
CA ASP A 184 20.01 -16.51 -16.11
C ASP A 184 18.88 -17.50 -15.86
N GLN A 185 18.81 -18.11 -14.67
CA GLN A 185 17.80 -19.12 -14.36
C GLN A 185 17.33 -19.03 -12.92
N LEU A 186 16.02 -18.97 -12.71
CA LEU A 186 15.37 -19.11 -11.41
C LEU A 186 14.39 -20.28 -11.44
N ILE A 187 14.62 -21.24 -10.54
CA ILE A 187 13.67 -22.32 -10.23
C ILE A 187 13.10 -22.03 -8.83
N SER A 188 11.79 -21.82 -8.76
CA SER A 188 11.06 -21.51 -7.52
C SER A 188 10.08 -22.64 -7.19
N ASN A 189 10.37 -23.42 -6.14
CA ASN A 189 9.52 -24.49 -5.67
C ASN A 189 8.94 -24.14 -4.29
N ILE A 190 7.63 -23.94 -4.21
CA ILE A 190 6.95 -23.54 -2.96
C ILE A 190 5.81 -24.52 -2.64
N SER A 191 6.02 -25.38 -1.65
CA SER A 191 4.99 -26.30 -1.15
C SER A 191 4.40 -25.88 0.21
N GLY A 192 5.09 -24.99 0.93
CA GLY A 192 4.66 -24.44 2.23
C GLY A 192 3.86 -23.14 2.10
N SER A 193 4.05 -22.24 3.08
CA SER A 193 3.56 -20.85 2.98
C SER A 193 4.74 -19.91 2.86
N GLY A 194 4.97 -19.34 1.69
CA GLY A 194 6.17 -18.54 1.46
C GLY A 194 6.16 -17.68 0.22
N ALA A 195 7.16 -16.83 0.10
CA ALA A 195 7.32 -15.95 -1.04
C ALA A 195 8.76 -15.87 -1.53
N VAL A 196 8.94 -15.95 -2.84
CA VAL A 196 10.21 -15.66 -3.51
C VAL A 196 10.06 -14.30 -4.19
N THR A 197 11.04 -13.42 -4.01
CA THR A 197 11.06 -12.09 -4.64
C THR A 197 12.34 -11.90 -5.42
N TYR A 198 12.27 -11.59 -6.71
CA TYR A 198 13.47 -11.41 -7.55
C TYR A 198 13.67 -9.95 -7.99
N LYS A 199 14.90 -9.42 -8.01
CA LYS A 199 15.19 -8.03 -8.42
C LYS A 199 15.00 -7.84 -9.92
N THR A 200 15.77 -8.60 -10.70
CA THR A 200 15.77 -8.57 -12.16
C THR A 200 15.00 -9.78 -12.69
N LYS A 201 14.27 -9.62 -13.81
CA LYS A 201 13.60 -10.76 -14.45
C LYS A 201 14.68 -11.70 -15.05
N PRO A 202 14.75 -12.98 -14.63
CA PRO A 202 15.74 -13.91 -15.17
C PRO A 202 15.37 -14.34 -16.60
N ALA A 203 16.38 -14.78 -17.37
CA ALA A 203 16.18 -15.26 -18.74
C ALA A 203 15.27 -16.50 -18.80
N ASN A 204 15.46 -17.44 -17.87
CA ASN A 204 14.63 -18.63 -17.69
C ASN A 204 13.98 -18.64 -16.31
N PHE A 205 12.67 -18.88 -16.27
CA PHE A 205 11.88 -18.85 -15.04
C PHE A 205 10.97 -20.07 -14.97
N GLU A 206 11.17 -20.90 -13.94
CA GLU A 206 10.33 -22.05 -13.63
C GLU A 206 9.72 -21.86 -12.24
N GLU A 207 8.39 -22.00 -12.14
CA GLU A 207 7.65 -21.86 -10.89
C GLU A 207 6.76 -23.07 -10.66
N ASN A 208 6.93 -23.69 -9.50
CA ASN A 208 6.11 -24.81 -9.03
C ASN A 208 5.57 -24.48 -7.63
N ILE A 209 4.32 -24.01 -7.57
CA ILE A 209 3.65 -23.69 -6.29
C ILE A 209 2.50 -24.67 -6.07
N SER A 210 2.60 -25.46 -5.00
CA SER A 210 1.54 -26.35 -4.52
C SER A 210 0.95 -25.91 -3.17
N GLY A 211 1.61 -24.99 -2.46
CA GLY A 211 1.17 -24.43 -1.19
C GLY A 211 0.53 -23.04 -1.30
N VAL A 212 0.55 -22.27 -0.19
CA VAL A 212 0.03 -20.88 -0.12
C VAL A 212 1.20 -19.92 -0.28
N GLY A 213 1.67 -19.76 -1.52
CA GLY A 213 2.84 -18.93 -1.82
C GLY A 213 2.74 -18.11 -3.10
N LYS A 214 3.76 -17.29 -3.35
CA LYS A 214 3.89 -16.50 -4.59
C LYS A 214 5.33 -16.21 -4.94
N THR A 215 5.64 -16.11 -6.23
CA THR A 215 6.87 -15.48 -6.71
C THR A 215 6.57 -14.12 -7.33
N THR A 216 7.28 -13.06 -6.94
CA THR A 216 7.01 -11.68 -7.40
C THR A 216 8.29 -10.89 -7.68
N ILE A 217 8.23 -9.86 -8.52
CA ILE A 217 9.36 -8.95 -8.73
C ILE A 217 9.55 -7.97 -7.56
N HIS A 218 10.79 -7.69 -7.17
CA HIS A 218 11.17 -6.66 -6.20
C HIS A 218 11.02 -5.29 -6.87
N SER A 219 9.84 -4.69 -6.75
CA SER A 219 9.65 -3.31 -7.16
C SER A 219 10.12 -2.39 -6.05
N GLU A 220 11.28 -1.75 -6.24
CA GLU A 220 11.58 -0.52 -5.52
C GLU A 220 10.46 0.48 -5.79
N ILE A 221 9.95 1.12 -4.74
CA ILE A 221 9.00 2.23 -4.87
C ILE A 221 9.82 3.40 -5.43
N PRO A 222 9.58 3.84 -6.67
CA PRO A 222 10.37 4.91 -7.24
C PRO A 222 10.11 6.22 -6.49
N THR A 223 11.18 6.96 -6.24
CA THR A 223 11.21 8.23 -5.51
C THR A 223 10.91 9.46 -6.39
N GLY A 224 10.53 9.26 -7.65
CA GLY A 224 10.13 10.33 -8.57
C GLY A 224 8.72 10.87 -8.31
N ASP A 225 8.40 12.02 -8.91
CA ASP A 225 7.06 12.59 -8.88
C ASP A 225 6.07 11.61 -9.52
N THR A 226 5.17 11.05 -8.70
CA THR A 226 4.20 10.04 -9.14
C THR A 226 2.82 10.65 -9.25
N THR A 227 2.28 10.70 -10.47
CA THR A 227 0.85 10.97 -10.66
C THR A 227 0.09 9.68 -10.39
N ARG A 228 -0.82 9.73 -9.42
CA ARG A 228 -1.65 8.59 -9.01
C ARG A 228 -3.07 8.79 -9.50
N LEU A 229 -3.52 7.88 -10.35
CA LEU A 229 -4.90 7.82 -10.82
C LEU A 229 -5.58 6.63 -10.16
N SER A 230 -6.63 6.89 -9.39
CA SER A 230 -7.45 5.85 -8.77
C SER A 230 -8.62 5.49 -9.66
N PHE A 231 -8.80 4.20 -9.93
CA PHE A 231 -10.00 3.62 -10.54
C PHE A 231 -10.52 2.52 -9.62
N GLY A 232 -11.42 2.90 -8.70
CA GLY A 232 -11.95 2.00 -7.69
C GLY A 232 -10.84 1.34 -6.84
N SER A 233 -10.75 0.01 -6.89
CA SER A 233 -9.75 -0.82 -6.19
C SER A 233 -8.37 -0.87 -6.86
N LYS A 234 -8.22 -0.30 -8.06
CA LYS A 234 -6.96 -0.26 -8.83
C LYS A 234 -6.34 1.12 -8.80
N GLU A 235 -5.02 1.17 -8.73
CA GLU A 235 -4.24 2.40 -8.84
C GLU A 235 -3.35 2.31 -10.09
N ILE A 236 -3.37 3.37 -10.88
CA ILE A 236 -2.46 3.57 -12.01
C ILE A 236 -1.45 4.62 -11.58
N LEU A 237 -0.18 4.24 -11.57
CA LEU A 237 0.94 5.10 -11.30
C LEU A 237 1.53 5.56 -12.64
N ILE A 238 1.52 6.87 -12.86
CA ILE A 238 2.25 7.51 -13.95
C ILE A 238 3.50 8.12 -13.32
N ILE A 239 4.66 7.58 -13.71
CA ILE A 239 5.98 7.98 -13.22
C ILE A 239 6.65 8.79 -14.32
N ASP A 240 7.32 9.88 -13.97
CA ASP A 240 7.95 10.83 -14.92
C ASP A 240 9.25 10.31 -15.58
N GLU A 241 9.53 9.00 -15.49
CA GLU A 241 10.60 8.33 -16.24
C GLU A 241 10.05 7.77 -17.57
N PRO A 242 10.85 7.71 -18.65
CA PRO A 242 10.36 7.23 -19.94
C PRO A 242 9.87 5.77 -19.81
N ASP A 243 8.61 5.54 -20.18
CA ASP A 243 7.99 4.23 -20.39
C ASP A 243 7.69 3.32 -19.18
N ALA A 244 7.43 3.88 -17.99
CA ALA A 244 6.98 3.09 -16.83
C ALA A 244 5.49 3.33 -16.44
N LEU A 245 4.54 2.81 -17.23
CA LEU A 245 3.16 2.62 -16.74
C LEU A 245 3.10 1.37 -15.87
N LYS A 246 2.92 1.54 -14.55
CA LYS A 246 2.74 0.41 -13.62
C LYS A 246 1.29 0.37 -13.13
N LEU A 247 0.59 -0.73 -13.44
CA LEU A 247 -0.70 -1.07 -12.86
C LEU A 247 -0.46 -1.86 -11.58
N GLN A 248 -0.79 -1.29 -10.41
CA GLN A 248 -0.64 -1.98 -9.13
C GLN A 248 -1.98 -2.11 -8.41
N ARG A 249 -2.13 -3.19 -7.63
CA ARG A 249 -3.26 -3.35 -6.73
C ARG A 249 -2.99 -2.48 -5.49
N ARG A 250 -3.97 -1.63 -5.16
CA ARG A 250 -3.88 -0.59 -4.14
C ARG A 250 -3.25 -1.04 -2.81
N THR A 251 -2.21 -0.33 -2.36
CA THR A 251 -1.60 -0.49 -1.02
C THR A 251 -1.92 0.68 -0.08
N GLU A 252 -2.71 1.67 -0.51
CA GLU A 252 -2.99 2.96 0.16
C GLU A 252 -4.48 3.21 0.48
N PRO A 253 -4.84 4.18 1.36
CA PRO A 253 -6.20 4.38 1.91
C PRO A 253 -7.28 4.53 0.83
N ARG A 254 -8.51 4.05 1.10
CA ARG A 254 -9.66 4.10 0.19
C ARG A 254 -10.12 5.55 -0.06
N PRO A 255 -10.58 5.92 -1.28
CA PRO A 255 -10.95 7.28 -1.58
C PRO A 255 -12.24 7.65 -0.85
N ILE A 256 -12.37 8.93 -0.49
CA ILE A 256 -13.65 9.43 0.01
C ILE A 256 -14.70 9.64 -1.09
N TRP A 257 -14.27 9.78 -2.37
CA TRP A 257 -15.14 10.16 -3.50
C TRP A 257 -15.19 9.13 -4.64
N ALA A 258 -14.06 8.61 -5.13
CA ALA A 258 -14.06 7.62 -6.20
C ALA A 258 -14.81 6.33 -5.83
N GLY A 259 -15.51 5.73 -6.79
CA GLY A 259 -16.32 4.53 -6.60
C GLY A 259 -17.79 4.74 -6.96
N PHE A 260 -18.65 3.93 -6.35
CA PHE A 260 -20.10 3.98 -6.54
C PHE A 260 -20.76 4.77 -5.41
N GLU A 261 -21.64 5.71 -5.75
CA GLU A 261 -22.43 6.44 -4.77
C GLU A 261 -23.91 6.18 -4.93
N PHE A 262 -24.58 6.05 -3.80
CA PHE A 262 -26.03 6.01 -3.71
C PHE A 262 -26.49 7.01 -2.67
N GLY A 263 -27.46 7.84 -3.01
CA GLY A 263 -28.04 8.80 -2.08
C GLY A 263 -29.47 9.14 -2.40
N PHE A 264 -30.06 9.94 -1.53
CA PHE A 264 -31.36 10.59 -1.73
C PHE A 264 -31.11 12.03 -2.11
N ASN A 265 -31.80 12.50 -3.15
CA ASN A 265 -31.69 13.89 -3.59
C ASN A 265 -32.99 14.64 -3.42
N SER A 266 -32.84 15.92 -3.12
CA SER A 266 -33.93 16.88 -2.97
C SER A 266 -33.49 18.23 -3.55
N TYR A 267 -34.25 19.27 -3.26
CA TYR A 267 -33.84 20.64 -3.47
C TYR A 267 -34.41 21.54 -2.38
N LEU A 268 -33.77 22.69 -2.15
CA LEU A 268 -34.21 23.73 -1.24
C LEU A 268 -34.75 24.93 -2.02
N SER A 269 -35.68 25.67 -1.46
CA SER A 269 -36.07 26.99 -1.97
C SER A 269 -34.98 28.04 -1.67
N LYS A 270 -35.17 29.26 -2.18
CA LYS A 270 -34.28 30.40 -1.89
C LYS A 270 -34.14 30.70 -0.39
N ASP A 271 -35.14 30.37 0.40
CA ASP A 271 -35.16 30.58 1.85
C ASP A 271 -34.55 29.39 2.62
N GLY A 272 -34.06 28.36 1.92
CA GLY A 272 -33.45 27.18 2.54
C GLY A 272 -34.43 26.13 3.05
N ASN A 273 -35.73 26.26 2.73
CA ASN A 273 -36.77 25.31 3.12
C ASN A 273 -37.02 24.26 2.02
N PHE A 274 -37.61 23.12 2.38
CA PHE A 274 -38.01 22.10 1.39
C PHE A 274 -39.34 22.42 0.69
N ASP A 275 -40.04 23.46 1.13
CA ASP A 275 -41.30 23.90 0.52
C ASP A 275 -41.08 24.57 -0.83
N LEU A 276 -42.04 24.39 -1.74
CA LEU A 276 -41.98 24.98 -3.06
C LEU A 276 -42.61 26.38 -3.10
N PRO A 277 -42.08 27.28 -3.95
CA PRO A 277 -42.76 28.55 -4.24
C PRO A 277 -44.17 28.33 -4.81
N ALA A 278 -45.08 29.26 -4.52
CA ALA A 278 -46.44 29.23 -5.04
C ALA A 278 -46.46 29.09 -6.57
N GLY A 279 -47.37 28.25 -7.08
CA GLY A 279 -47.50 27.96 -8.52
C GLY A 279 -46.64 26.79 -9.04
N PHE A 280 -45.79 26.20 -8.19
CA PHE A 280 -44.90 25.09 -8.58
C PHE A 280 -45.11 23.79 -7.81
N SER A 281 -46.24 23.62 -7.09
CA SER A 281 -46.54 22.41 -6.29
C SER A 281 -46.49 21.10 -7.10
N GLY A 282 -46.66 21.15 -8.42
CA GLY A 282 -46.47 19.98 -9.29
C GLY A 282 -45.06 19.39 -9.24
N LEU A 283 -44.05 20.18 -8.86
CA LEU A 283 -42.66 19.72 -8.75
C LEU A 283 -42.36 19.01 -7.43
N GLU A 284 -43.27 19.00 -6.44
CA GLU A 284 -43.04 18.40 -5.11
C GLU A 284 -42.49 16.97 -5.23
N LEU A 285 -41.50 16.65 -4.40
CA LEU A 285 -40.79 15.37 -4.48
C LEU A 285 -41.30 14.36 -3.47
N ARG A 286 -41.40 13.10 -3.94
CA ARG A 286 -41.34 11.93 -3.06
C ARG A 286 -39.91 11.70 -2.65
N GLN A 287 -39.54 12.23 -1.49
CA GLN A 287 -38.17 12.24 -1.00
C GLN A 287 -37.58 10.83 -0.95
N GLU A 288 -38.34 9.85 -0.47
CA GLU A 288 -37.92 8.44 -0.31
C GLU A 288 -37.74 7.69 -1.64
N LYS A 289 -38.19 8.28 -2.76
CA LYS A 289 -38.06 7.73 -4.11
C LYS A 289 -37.21 8.60 -5.03
N SER A 290 -36.75 9.76 -4.54
CA SER A 290 -35.85 10.66 -5.26
C SER A 290 -34.43 10.26 -4.94
N ILE A 291 -33.77 9.64 -5.92
CA ILE A 291 -32.47 8.98 -5.73
C ILE A 291 -31.40 9.63 -6.59
N SER A 292 -30.18 9.66 -6.05
CA SER A 292 -28.97 9.98 -6.76
C SER A 292 -28.07 8.76 -6.85
N VAL A 293 -27.51 8.53 -8.03
CA VAL A 293 -26.50 7.50 -8.27
C VAL A 293 -25.31 8.15 -8.93
N SER A 294 -24.10 7.90 -8.43
CA SER A 294 -22.86 8.36 -9.08
C SER A 294 -21.95 7.19 -9.41
N LEU A 295 -21.29 7.28 -10.56
CA LEU A 295 -20.10 6.52 -10.89
C LEU A 295 -18.93 7.49 -10.95
N ASN A 296 -18.12 7.52 -9.89
CA ASN A 296 -16.96 8.38 -9.77
C ASN A 296 -15.74 7.61 -10.27
N LEU A 297 -15.46 7.77 -11.56
CA LEU A 297 -14.57 6.90 -12.32
C LEU A 297 -13.10 7.13 -12.00
N LEU A 298 -12.70 8.39 -11.84
CA LEU A 298 -11.29 8.76 -11.70
C LEU A 298 -11.12 9.74 -10.54
N GLN A 299 -10.21 9.44 -9.61
CA GLN A 299 -9.76 10.40 -8.60
C GLN A 299 -8.23 10.52 -8.67
N LYS A 300 -7.75 11.77 -8.69
CA LYS A 300 -6.33 12.12 -8.63
C LYS A 300 -6.06 12.81 -7.30
N ASN A 301 -5.19 12.20 -6.50
CA ASN A 301 -4.78 12.69 -5.18
C ASN A 301 -3.44 13.41 -5.27
N PHE A 302 -3.30 14.48 -4.49
CA PHE A 302 -2.11 15.27 -4.30
C PHE A 302 -1.84 15.36 -2.80
N GLU A 303 -0.78 14.71 -2.34
CA GLU A 303 -0.38 14.75 -0.93
C GLU A 303 0.36 16.06 -0.63
N ILE A 304 -0.11 16.78 0.39
CA ILE A 304 0.52 18.05 0.78
C ILE A 304 1.60 17.77 1.82
N ALA A 305 2.87 17.97 1.44
CA ALA A 305 4.03 17.95 2.34
C ALA A 305 4.14 16.71 3.27
N LYS A 306 3.81 15.51 2.77
CA LYS A 306 3.79 14.25 3.56
C LYS A 306 2.95 14.34 4.85
N SER A 307 1.90 15.17 4.82
CA SER A 307 0.99 15.38 5.94
C SER A 307 -0.25 14.47 5.85
N ASN A 308 -1.10 14.58 6.86
CA ASN A 308 -2.42 13.95 6.86
C ASN A 308 -3.45 14.70 6.02
N LEU A 309 -3.07 15.77 5.31
CA LEU A 309 -3.96 16.56 4.46
C LEU A 309 -3.65 16.31 2.99
N TRP A 310 -4.67 15.91 2.26
CA TRP A 310 -4.64 15.67 0.83
C TRP A 310 -5.52 16.68 0.11
N PHE A 311 -5.12 17.03 -1.11
CA PHE A 311 -5.98 17.66 -2.10
C PHE A 311 -6.33 16.62 -3.16
N PHE A 312 -7.56 16.60 -3.65
CA PHE A 312 -7.92 15.73 -4.77
C PHE A 312 -8.91 16.37 -5.73
N THR A 313 -8.86 15.89 -6.97
CA THR A 313 -9.83 16.16 -8.02
C THR A 313 -10.20 14.87 -8.75
N GLY A 314 -11.17 14.91 -9.66
CA GLY A 314 -11.65 13.70 -10.31
C GLY A 314 -12.66 13.92 -11.42
N LEU A 315 -13.14 12.81 -11.98
CA LEU A 315 -14.17 12.79 -13.00
C LEU A 315 -15.17 11.66 -12.73
N GLY A 316 -16.45 12.00 -12.79
CA GLY A 316 -17.55 11.09 -12.49
C GLY A 316 -18.80 11.42 -13.28
N ILE A 317 -19.78 10.53 -13.23
CA ILE A 317 -21.10 10.73 -13.83
C ILE A 317 -22.13 10.59 -12.71
N ASN A 318 -23.01 11.58 -12.60
CA ASN A 318 -24.07 11.60 -11.61
C ASN A 318 -25.45 11.62 -12.28
N TRP A 319 -26.33 10.73 -11.86
CA TRP A 319 -27.73 10.67 -12.27
C TRP A 319 -28.61 11.08 -11.10
N ASN A 320 -29.28 12.22 -11.23
CA ASN A 320 -30.31 12.66 -10.29
C ASN A 320 -31.68 12.26 -10.81
N ASN A 321 -32.43 11.50 -10.02
CA ASN A 321 -33.77 11.07 -10.34
C ASN A 321 -34.75 11.69 -9.34
N TYR A 322 -35.40 12.77 -9.75
CA TYR A 322 -36.41 13.48 -8.99
C TYR A 322 -37.77 12.81 -9.22
N ARG A 323 -38.28 12.08 -8.23
CA ARG A 323 -39.61 11.46 -8.29
C ARG A 323 -40.63 12.47 -7.76
N PHE A 324 -41.59 12.84 -8.58
CA PHE A 324 -42.66 13.76 -8.16
C PHE A 324 -43.72 13.06 -7.31
N ASP A 325 -44.29 13.77 -6.34
CA ASP A 325 -45.42 13.28 -5.55
C ASP A 325 -46.67 13.13 -6.39
N ASN A 326 -46.95 14.17 -7.16
CA ASN A 326 -48.01 14.19 -8.13
C ASN A 326 -47.57 13.55 -9.47
N ASN A 327 -48.52 12.89 -10.13
CA ASN A 327 -48.30 12.33 -11.46
C ASN A 327 -48.44 13.41 -12.54
N ILE A 328 -47.39 14.22 -12.70
CA ILE A 328 -47.39 15.38 -13.58
C ILE A 328 -46.64 15.15 -14.90
N SER A 329 -47.01 15.92 -15.91
CA SER A 329 -46.24 16.17 -17.12
C SER A 329 -45.52 17.50 -17.02
N ILE A 330 -44.26 17.53 -17.46
CA ILE A 330 -43.45 18.74 -17.54
C ILE A 330 -43.45 19.22 -18.98
N LEU A 331 -43.79 20.50 -19.18
CA LEU A 331 -43.58 21.19 -20.45
C LEU A 331 -42.42 22.17 -20.30
N SER A 332 -41.51 22.16 -21.27
CA SER A 332 -40.41 23.12 -21.40
C SER A 332 -40.90 24.50 -21.88
N ALA A 333 -42.00 25.00 -21.31
CA ALA A 333 -42.46 26.37 -21.47
C ALA A 333 -41.53 27.34 -20.72
N ASN A 334 -41.62 28.65 -20.96
CA ASN A 334 -40.85 29.66 -20.23
C ASN A 334 -41.81 30.57 -19.44
N PRO A 335 -41.95 30.43 -18.11
CA PRO A 335 -41.30 29.45 -17.22
C PRO A 335 -41.86 28.03 -17.37
N ILE A 336 -41.15 27.05 -16.79
CA ILE A 336 -41.56 25.65 -16.80
C ILE A 336 -42.96 25.50 -16.19
N SER A 337 -43.80 24.68 -16.82
CA SER A 337 -45.15 24.41 -16.36
C SER A 337 -45.37 22.92 -16.16
N THR A 338 -46.09 22.58 -15.10
CA THR A 338 -46.50 21.21 -14.79
C THR A 338 -48.00 21.07 -14.92
N PHE A 339 -48.48 20.00 -15.54
CA PHE A 339 -49.90 19.70 -15.61
C PHE A 339 -50.15 18.23 -15.24
N ALA A 340 -51.22 17.97 -14.48
CA ALA A 340 -51.71 16.62 -14.27
C ALA A 340 -52.74 16.31 -15.35
N ASP A 341 -52.63 15.15 -15.99
CA ASP A 341 -53.66 14.68 -16.89
C ASP A 341 -54.82 14.13 -16.05
N THR A 342 -56.02 14.68 -16.24
CA THR A 342 -57.23 14.33 -15.50
C THR A 342 -58.07 13.27 -16.22
N ASN A 343 -57.56 12.67 -17.31
CA ASN A 343 -58.26 11.61 -18.03
C ASN A 343 -58.44 10.36 -17.14
N SER A 344 -59.69 10.07 -16.78
CA SER A 344 -60.06 8.96 -15.89
C SER A 344 -59.71 7.57 -16.43
N THR A 345 -59.44 7.43 -17.73
CA THR A 345 -59.08 6.16 -18.38
C THR A 345 -57.58 5.84 -18.24
N ILE A 346 -56.76 6.82 -17.87
CA ILE A 346 -55.31 6.66 -17.72
C ILE A 346 -54.95 6.65 -16.24
N LYS A 347 -54.46 5.52 -15.75
CA LYS A 347 -54.00 5.39 -14.36
C LYS A 347 -52.51 5.64 -14.27
N TYR A 348 -52.12 6.83 -13.85
CA TYR A 348 -50.72 7.16 -13.63
C TYR A 348 -50.17 6.54 -12.35
N GLU A 349 -48.96 6.00 -12.42
CA GLU A 349 -48.26 5.39 -11.29
C GLU A 349 -46.96 6.11 -10.93
N LYS A 350 -46.31 6.72 -11.93
CA LYS A 350 -45.03 7.39 -11.75
C LYS A 350 -44.81 8.53 -12.71
N SER A 351 -44.39 9.68 -12.18
CA SER A 351 -43.72 10.74 -12.92
C SER A 351 -42.37 11.10 -12.29
N LYS A 352 -41.36 11.31 -13.12
CA LYS A 352 -40.03 11.71 -12.67
C LYS A 352 -39.29 12.53 -13.70
N LEU A 353 -38.38 13.38 -13.22
CA LEU A 353 -37.36 14.06 -14.00
C LEU A 353 -35.99 13.46 -13.68
N VAL A 354 -35.24 13.09 -14.72
CA VAL A 354 -33.87 12.60 -14.60
C VAL A 354 -32.93 13.62 -15.22
N ALA A 355 -31.90 14.03 -14.47
CA ALA A 355 -30.83 14.88 -14.95
C ALA A 355 -29.48 14.16 -14.76
N SER A 356 -28.72 14.08 -15.83
CA SER A 356 -27.40 13.42 -15.88
C SER A 356 -26.32 14.48 -16.00
N TYR A 357 -25.28 14.39 -15.16
CA TYR A 357 -24.18 15.33 -15.12
C TYR A 357 -22.84 14.62 -15.20
N LEU A 358 -21.92 15.16 -16.00
CA LEU A 358 -20.48 14.93 -15.82
C LEU A 358 -20.02 15.79 -14.64
N THR A 359 -19.35 15.21 -13.65
CA THR A 359 -19.00 15.89 -12.40
C THR A 359 -17.51 15.88 -12.13
N ALA A 360 -16.99 16.97 -11.57
CA ALA A 360 -15.61 17.11 -11.15
C ALA A 360 -15.53 17.75 -9.75
N PRO A 361 -14.89 17.10 -8.76
CA PRO A 361 -14.66 17.65 -7.44
C PRO A 361 -13.35 18.46 -7.37
N ILE A 362 -13.30 19.40 -6.45
CA ILE A 362 -12.09 20.10 -5.99
C ILE A 362 -12.14 20.05 -4.46
N MET A 363 -11.45 19.09 -3.86
CA MET A 363 -11.67 18.69 -2.47
C MET A 363 -10.36 18.65 -1.68
N PHE A 364 -10.45 18.96 -0.39
CA PHE A 364 -9.43 18.63 0.59
C PHE A 364 -9.92 17.49 1.47
N GLU A 365 -9.01 16.60 1.86
CA GLU A 365 -9.29 15.42 2.68
C GLU A 365 -8.26 15.32 3.81
N TYR A 366 -8.73 15.24 5.04
CA TYR A 366 -7.90 15.13 6.23
C TYR A 366 -8.06 13.76 6.90
N PHE A 367 -6.93 13.11 7.20
CA PHE A 367 -6.87 11.82 7.90
C PHE A 367 -6.48 12.00 9.36
N THR A 368 -7.23 11.38 10.28
CA THR A 368 -6.98 11.50 11.73
C THR A 368 -5.76 10.71 12.23
N GLY A 369 -5.29 9.70 11.49
CA GLY A 369 -4.21 8.81 11.91
C GLY A 369 -3.14 8.62 10.84
N ARG A 370 -1.94 8.19 11.26
CA ARG A 370 -0.82 7.90 10.34
C ARG A 370 -1.06 6.64 9.49
N ASP A 371 -1.74 5.63 10.05
CA ASP A 371 -2.23 4.49 9.27
C ASP A 371 -3.55 4.87 8.59
N LYS A 372 -3.42 5.42 7.38
CA LYS A 372 -4.56 5.95 6.64
C LYS A 372 -5.61 4.86 6.30
N LYS A 373 -5.26 3.56 6.30
CA LYS A 373 -6.21 2.47 6.02
C LYS A 373 -7.27 2.28 7.10
N ARG A 374 -6.95 2.68 8.33
CA ARG A 374 -7.80 2.55 9.52
C ARG A 374 -8.17 3.91 10.13
N ALA A 375 -7.76 5.00 9.48
CA ALA A 375 -8.03 6.34 9.96
C ALA A 375 -9.46 6.76 9.59
N PHE A 376 -10.10 7.48 10.52
CA PHE A 376 -11.23 8.32 10.17
C PHE A 376 -10.74 9.46 9.27
N HIS A 377 -11.50 9.80 8.25
CA HIS A 377 -11.16 10.85 7.30
C HIS A 377 -12.35 11.74 6.99
N ILE A 378 -12.06 13.02 6.75
CA ILE A 378 -13.06 14.07 6.51
C ILE A 378 -12.67 14.80 5.25
N GLY A 379 -13.60 14.92 4.30
CA GLY A 379 -13.41 15.67 3.07
C GLY A 379 -14.36 16.87 2.99
N ALA A 380 -13.87 17.99 2.48
CA ALA A 380 -14.69 19.14 2.16
C ALA A 380 -14.15 19.89 0.94
N GLY A 381 -15.05 20.47 0.13
CA GLY A 381 -14.65 21.19 -1.06
C GLY A 381 -15.79 21.53 -2.02
N ALA A 382 -15.41 21.90 -3.24
CA ALA A 382 -16.33 22.31 -4.28
C ALA A 382 -16.66 21.16 -5.24
N MET A 383 -17.87 21.18 -5.77
CA MET A 383 -18.40 20.26 -6.78
C MET A 383 -18.79 21.05 -8.02
N LEU A 384 -18.34 20.61 -9.19
CA LEU A 384 -18.71 21.16 -10.49
C LEU A 384 -19.47 20.09 -11.29
N GLY A 385 -20.44 20.52 -12.10
CA GLY A 385 -21.22 19.61 -12.94
C GLY A 385 -21.63 20.23 -14.27
N LEU A 386 -21.45 19.49 -15.35
CA LEU A 386 -21.93 19.80 -16.69
C LEU A 386 -23.07 18.84 -17.06
N ARG A 387 -24.26 19.35 -17.38
CA ARG A 387 -25.41 18.52 -17.77
C ARG A 387 -25.14 17.87 -19.13
N ILE A 388 -25.13 16.54 -19.16
CA ILE A 388 -24.91 15.74 -20.37
C ILE A 388 -26.20 15.10 -20.89
N GLY A 389 -27.28 15.18 -20.14
CA GLY A 389 -28.59 14.72 -20.59
C GLY A 389 -29.68 14.94 -19.56
N SER A 390 -30.91 14.89 -20.04
CA SER A 390 -32.09 14.92 -19.19
C SER A 390 -33.27 14.27 -19.89
N HIS A 391 -34.13 13.63 -19.11
CA HIS A 391 -35.37 13.07 -19.61
C HIS A 391 -36.42 13.01 -18.52
N THR A 392 -37.68 13.17 -18.89
CA THR A 392 -38.80 12.77 -18.04
C THR A 392 -39.18 11.33 -18.31
N LYS A 393 -39.75 10.67 -17.31
CA LYS A 393 -40.36 9.34 -17.49
C LYS A 393 -41.69 9.29 -16.77
N GLN A 394 -42.73 8.93 -17.50
CA GLN A 394 -44.03 8.63 -16.95
C GLN A 394 -44.32 7.14 -17.05
N LYS A 395 -44.92 6.55 -16.02
CA LYS A 395 -45.51 5.21 -16.05
C LYS A 395 -46.99 5.35 -15.80
N TYR A 396 -47.79 4.81 -16.72
CA TYR A 396 -49.24 4.75 -16.57
C TYR A 396 -49.78 3.45 -17.18
N GLU A 397 -50.98 3.08 -16.77
CA GLU A 397 -51.75 1.98 -17.34
C GLU A 397 -52.95 2.54 -18.11
N GLN A 398 -53.16 2.01 -19.30
CA GLN A 398 -54.29 2.32 -20.17
C GLN A 398 -54.71 1.04 -20.89
N ASP A 399 -56.00 0.71 -20.86
CA ASP A 399 -56.57 -0.49 -21.51
C ASP A 399 -55.85 -1.80 -21.12
N GLY A 400 -55.48 -1.94 -19.84
CA GLY A 400 -54.77 -3.11 -19.30
C GLY A 400 -53.30 -3.23 -19.73
N LYS A 401 -52.75 -2.23 -20.44
CA LYS A 401 -51.35 -2.18 -20.87
C LYS A 401 -50.59 -1.10 -20.12
N THR A 402 -49.37 -1.43 -19.68
CA THR A 402 -48.48 -0.48 -19.01
C THR A 402 -47.57 0.23 -20.02
N TYR A 403 -47.61 1.56 -20.02
CA TYR A 403 -46.74 2.42 -20.81
C TYR A 403 -45.69 3.09 -19.94
N LYS A 404 -44.48 3.29 -20.49
CA LYS A 404 -43.32 3.88 -19.80
C LYS A 404 -42.56 4.91 -20.66
N PRO A 405 -43.24 5.86 -21.34
CA PRO A 405 -42.59 6.78 -22.26
C PRO A 405 -41.50 7.61 -21.56
N LYS A 406 -40.46 7.93 -22.33
CA LYS A 406 -39.37 8.82 -21.92
C LYS A 406 -39.26 9.96 -22.93
N THR A 407 -39.37 11.20 -22.47
CA THR A 407 -39.19 12.38 -23.30
C THR A 407 -37.85 13.01 -22.96
N HIS A 408 -36.99 13.20 -23.95
CA HIS A 408 -35.68 13.83 -23.79
C HIS A 408 -35.79 15.29 -24.21
N ASP A 409 -35.41 16.19 -23.30
CA ASP A 409 -35.37 17.63 -23.51
C ASP A 409 -34.48 18.24 -22.43
N ASP A 410 -34.17 19.54 -22.51
CA ASP A 410 -33.45 20.25 -21.47
C ASP A 410 -34.30 20.58 -20.24
N PHE A 411 -35.63 20.64 -20.38
CA PHE A 411 -36.59 21.01 -19.33
C PHE A 411 -36.20 22.30 -18.59
N ASN A 412 -35.62 23.25 -19.31
CA ASN A 412 -35.03 24.48 -18.76
C ASN A 412 -34.02 24.25 -17.63
N LEU A 413 -33.43 23.06 -17.52
CA LEU A 413 -32.42 22.76 -16.52
C LEU A 413 -31.14 23.55 -16.80
N ASN A 414 -30.51 23.98 -15.71
CA ASN A 414 -29.24 24.67 -15.79
C ASN A 414 -28.17 23.74 -16.42
N PRO A 415 -27.51 24.15 -17.52
CA PRO A 415 -26.48 23.32 -18.15
C PRO A 415 -25.23 23.16 -17.27
N PHE A 416 -24.96 24.11 -16.38
CA PHE A 416 -23.83 24.08 -15.46
C PHE A 416 -24.32 24.16 -14.03
N ARG A 417 -23.70 23.40 -13.13
CA ARG A 417 -23.95 23.48 -11.70
C ARG A 417 -22.66 23.55 -10.90
N TYR A 418 -22.70 24.27 -9.79
CA TYR A 418 -21.61 24.34 -8.83
C TYR A 418 -22.16 24.29 -7.40
N GLY A 419 -21.38 23.70 -6.50
CA GLY A 419 -21.81 23.43 -5.14
C GLY A 419 -20.68 23.10 -4.21
N PHE A 420 -21.05 22.72 -3.00
CA PHE A 420 -20.16 22.28 -1.95
C PHE A 420 -20.48 20.83 -1.59
N ARG A 421 -19.44 20.08 -1.26
CA ARG A 421 -19.52 18.73 -0.71
C ARG A 421 -18.81 18.67 0.62
N VAL A 422 -19.42 17.96 1.56
CA VAL A 422 -18.76 17.43 2.74
C VAL A 422 -18.89 15.91 2.73
N ALA A 423 -17.87 15.22 3.22
CA ALA A 423 -17.90 13.77 3.35
C ALA A 423 -17.11 13.31 4.57
N LEU A 424 -17.53 12.19 5.14
CA LEU A 424 -16.95 11.55 6.31
C LEU A 424 -16.73 10.07 5.98
N GLY A 425 -15.58 9.52 6.30
CA GLY A 425 -15.26 8.14 5.95
C GLY A 425 -14.51 7.38 7.03
N TYR A 426 -14.77 6.08 7.08
CA TYR A 426 -14.02 5.12 7.88
C TYR A 426 -13.88 3.80 7.12
N GLY A 427 -12.64 3.40 6.86
CA GLY A 427 -12.37 2.22 6.04
C GLY A 427 -12.87 2.42 4.60
N GLY A 428 -13.84 1.62 4.15
CA GLY A 428 -14.40 1.69 2.79
C GLY A 428 -15.83 2.21 2.71
N PHE A 429 -16.36 2.68 3.84
CA PHE A 429 -17.69 3.23 3.94
C PHE A 429 -17.57 4.73 4.20
N ASN A 430 -18.14 5.54 3.31
CA ASN A 430 -18.16 6.98 3.45
C ASN A 430 -19.61 7.49 3.37
N LEU A 431 -19.88 8.55 4.10
CA LEU A 431 -21.09 9.36 4.01
C LEU A 431 -20.74 10.65 3.28
N PHE A 432 -21.64 11.14 2.43
CA PHE A 432 -21.48 12.42 1.76
C PHE A 432 -22.76 13.25 1.87
N ALA A 433 -22.59 14.57 1.80
CA ALA A 433 -23.66 15.52 1.61
C ALA A 433 -23.24 16.59 0.59
N ASP A 434 -24.11 16.85 -0.38
CA ASP A 434 -23.96 17.84 -1.43
C ASP A 434 -24.99 18.95 -1.28
N TYR A 435 -24.56 20.19 -1.52
CA TYR A 435 -25.41 21.35 -1.69
C TYR A 435 -24.96 22.14 -2.93
N TYR A 436 -25.85 22.29 -3.92
CA TYR A 436 -25.57 23.07 -5.12
C TYR A 436 -26.09 24.49 -4.99
N ALA A 437 -25.17 25.46 -5.04
CA ALA A 437 -25.48 26.88 -4.97
C ALA A 437 -26.06 27.44 -6.29
N SER A 438 -25.89 26.72 -7.40
CA SER A 438 -26.62 26.99 -8.65
C SER A 438 -28.03 26.41 -8.61
N THR A 439 -29.02 27.15 -9.11
CA THR A 439 -30.40 26.66 -9.24
C THR A 439 -30.54 25.53 -10.25
N LEU A 440 -31.49 24.62 -10.01
CA LEU A 440 -31.83 23.48 -10.87
C LEU A 440 -32.27 23.94 -12.26
N PHE A 441 -33.08 24.99 -12.31
CA PHE A 441 -33.56 25.61 -13.54
C PHE A 441 -32.72 26.85 -13.90
N LYS A 442 -32.66 27.16 -15.20
CA LYS A 442 -32.11 28.41 -15.72
C LYS A 442 -32.88 29.60 -15.15
N GLU A 443 -32.19 30.72 -15.01
CA GLU A 443 -32.77 31.98 -14.54
C GLU A 443 -34.03 32.35 -15.34
N ASN A 444 -35.09 32.77 -14.66
CA ASN A 444 -36.41 33.13 -15.23
C ASN A 444 -37.13 32.02 -16.02
N LYS A 445 -36.65 30.77 -15.96
CA LYS A 445 -37.26 29.63 -16.67
C LYS A 445 -37.86 28.56 -15.77
N GLY A 446 -37.88 28.79 -14.46
CA GLY A 446 -38.47 27.93 -13.44
C GLY A 446 -38.23 28.49 -12.04
N PRO A 447 -38.66 27.78 -10.99
CA PRO A 447 -38.45 28.19 -9.61
C PRO A 447 -36.97 28.11 -9.21
N SER A 448 -36.55 28.98 -8.29
CA SER A 448 -35.20 28.95 -7.70
C SER A 448 -35.11 27.80 -6.69
N LEU A 449 -34.76 26.62 -7.20
CA LEU A 449 -34.55 25.40 -6.41
C LEU A 449 -33.08 25.01 -6.39
N TYR A 450 -32.52 24.78 -5.21
CA TYR A 450 -31.10 24.49 -4.97
C TYR A 450 -30.93 23.00 -4.67
N PRO A 451 -30.39 22.19 -5.59
CA PRO A 451 -30.29 20.74 -5.38
C PRO A 451 -29.44 20.36 -4.16
N VAL A 452 -29.89 19.36 -3.42
CA VAL A 452 -29.16 18.74 -2.30
C VAL A 452 -29.15 17.23 -2.45
N ALA A 453 -28.12 16.57 -1.93
CA ALA A 453 -28.09 15.11 -1.85
C ALA A 453 -27.35 14.64 -0.61
N ILE A 454 -27.82 13.55 0.01
CA ILE A 454 -27.13 12.88 1.12
C ILE A 454 -27.10 11.39 0.81
N GLY A 455 -25.95 10.75 1.04
CA GLY A 455 -25.80 9.34 0.70
C GLY A 455 -24.54 8.69 1.22
N ILE A 456 -24.27 7.52 0.65
CA ILE A 456 -23.11 6.70 0.93
C ILE A 456 -22.23 6.55 -0.32
N THR A 457 -20.94 6.44 -0.10
CA THR A 457 -19.93 6.08 -1.11
C THR A 457 -19.37 4.72 -0.77
N LEU A 458 -19.40 3.81 -1.74
CA LEU A 458 -18.75 2.51 -1.71
C LEU A 458 -17.47 2.57 -2.54
N ALA A 459 -16.34 2.70 -1.83
CA ALA A 459 -15.05 3.06 -2.39
C ALA A 459 -14.20 1.88 -2.91
N ASP A 460 -14.76 0.67 -2.99
CA ASP A 460 -14.02 -0.60 -3.15
C ASP A 460 -14.30 -1.35 -4.47
N PHE A 461 -14.87 -0.67 -5.48
CA PHE A 461 -15.31 -1.32 -6.73
C PHE A 461 -14.16 -1.63 -7.71
#